data_AF-A0AAD5F947-F1
#
_entry.id   AF-A0AAD5F947-F1
#
_cell.length_a   1.000
_cell.length_b   1.000
_cell.length_c   1.000
_cell.angle_alpha   90.00
_cell.angle_beta   90.00
_cell.angle_gamma   90.00
#
_symmetry.space_group_name_H-M   'P 1'
#
loop_
_entity.id
_entity.type
_entity.pdbx_description
1 polymer ?
#
loop_
_entity_poly.entity_id
_entity_poly.type
_entity_poly.pdbx_seq_one_letter_code
_entity_poly.pdbx_strand_id
1 'polypeptide(L)'
;LSDVHISAVDQALKCQTGNLDLFLRFFLGLSLESNQKLLHFLVTQTGSSFQNKEETVQYIKKKISEDLTTEKSINLFHCLNELGDDSLVEEIQQYLKSETQSELSPSQWSALVFVLLTSAQNLEKFDLNKYISPDKIRDEILVRVMPVIAASRKAIIRCSKITGRSGKALTSVLNSETSSLRELHLTVNTLDLSGNKLGDSGVKHLSALLENPECKVKDL
;
A
#
# COMPACT_ATOMS: atom_id res chain seq x y z
N LEU A 1 9.90 26.48 4.41
CA LEU A 1 9.35 25.25 5.03
C LEU A 1 9.09 24.14 4.01
N SER A 2 8.67 24.42 2.76
CA SER A 2 8.49 23.37 1.74
C SER A 2 9.77 22.57 1.49
N ASP A 3 10.94 23.22 1.40
CA ASP A 3 12.24 22.52 1.31
C ASP A 3 12.51 21.59 2.50
N VAL A 4 12.10 21.99 3.71
CA VAL A 4 12.25 21.19 4.94
C VAL A 4 11.30 20.00 4.92
N HIS A 5 10.05 20.20 4.49
CA HIS A 5 9.09 19.10 4.29
C HIS A 5 9.59 18.11 3.25
N ILE A 6 10.04 18.60 2.08
CA ILE A 6 10.59 17.78 1.00
C ILE A 6 11.78 16.97 1.52
N SER A 7 12.70 17.61 2.25
CA SER A 7 13.84 16.92 2.87
C SER A 7 13.40 15.85 3.87
N ALA A 8 12.40 16.14 4.71
CA ALA A 8 11.86 15.18 5.68
C ALA A 8 11.18 13.99 5.00
N VAL A 9 10.40 14.23 3.94
CA VAL A 9 9.81 13.18 3.10
C VAL A 9 10.91 12.29 2.51
N ASP A 10 11.94 12.89 1.92
CA ASP A 10 13.05 12.13 1.34
C ASP A 10 13.83 11.32 2.38
N GLN A 11 14.04 11.87 3.58
CA GLN A 11 14.70 11.13 4.67
C GLN A 11 13.87 9.96 5.15
N ALA A 12 12.55 10.13 5.31
CA ALA A 12 11.65 9.04 5.67
C ALA A 12 11.63 7.94 4.60
N LEU A 13 11.57 8.32 3.32
CA LEU A 13 11.61 7.36 2.22
C LEU A 13 12.95 6.64 2.08
N LYS A 14 14.07 7.21 2.56
CA LYS A 14 15.36 6.52 2.61
C LYS A 14 15.48 5.56 3.80
N CYS A 15 14.70 5.77 4.86
CA CYS A 15 14.69 4.90 6.03
C CYS A 15 14.17 3.50 5.66
N GLN A 16 14.87 2.45 6.11
CA GLN A 16 14.48 1.07 5.84
C GLN A 16 13.45 0.52 6.84
N THR A 17 13.43 1.05 8.06
CA THR A 17 12.66 0.51 9.19
C THR A 17 11.34 1.24 9.43
N GLY A 18 11.03 2.30 8.67
CA GLY A 18 9.81 3.11 8.87
C GLY A 18 9.82 3.94 10.16
N ASN A 19 10.95 4.00 10.89
CA ASN A 19 11.03 4.70 12.19
C ASN A 19 10.73 6.20 12.10
N LEU A 20 10.88 6.79 10.91
CA LEU A 20 10.59 8.21 10.65
C LEU A 20 9.16 8.45 10.19
N ASP A 21 8.35 7.41 9.98
CA ASP A 21 7.03 7.53 9.38
C ASP A 21 6.07 8.31 10.28
N LEU A 22 5.99 7.91 11.55
CA LEU A 22 5.16 8.60 12.54
C LEU A 22 5.64 10.03 12.78
N PHE A 23 6.96 10.23 12.85
CA PHE A 23 7.55 11.56 12.97
C PHE A 23 7.17 12.45 11.79
N LEU A 24 7.27 11.94 10.55
CA LEU A 24 6.92 12.68 9.35
C LEU A 24 5.44 13.11 9.36
N ARG A 25 4.53 12.20 9.73
CA ARG A 25 3.09 12.50 9.86
C ARG A 25 2.86 13.65 10.83
N PHE A 26 3.37 13.54 12.05
CA PHE A 26 3.26 14.59 13.06
C PHE A 26 3.88 15.91 12.58
N PHE A 27 5.08 15.85 12.00
CA PHE A 27 5.79 17.03 11.53
C PHE A 27 5.01 17.80 10.45
N LEU A 28 4.43 17.08 9.48
CA LEU A 28 3.59 17.69 8.44
C LEU A 28 2.27 18.21 9.02
N GLY A 29 1.66 17.48 9.96
CA GLY A 29 0.45 17.93 10.67
C GLY A 29 0.67 19.23 11.45
N LEU A 30 1.85 19.43 12.05
CA LEU A 30 2.18 20.69 12.73
C LEU A 30 2.17 21.91 11.80
N SER A 31 2.38 21.70 10.50
CA SER A 31 2.38 22.78 9.49
C SER A 31 0.99 23.24 9.06
N LEU A 32 -0.08 22.61 9.54
CA LEU A 32 -1.45 23.12 9.38
C LEU A 32 -1.60 24.47 10.08
N GLU A 33 -2.33 25.40 9.46
CA GLU A 33 -2.57 26.74 10.01
C GLU A 33 -3.20 26.69 11.42
N SER A 34 -4.11 25.75 11.65
CA SER A 34 -4.73 25.49 12.96
C SER A 34 -3.69 25.16 14.04
N ASN A 35 -2.68 24.37 13.70
CA ASN A 35 -1.63 23.93 14.62
C ASN A 35 -0.54 24.99 14.78
N GLN A 36 -0.20 25.72 13.71
CA GLN A 36 0.72 26.86 13.76
C GLN A 36 0.20 27.99 14.67
N LYS A 37 -1.12 28.23 14.68
CA LYS A 37 -1.76 29.18 15.63
C LYS A 37 -1.49 28.80 17.09
N LEU A 38 -1.53 27.51 17.42
CA LEU A 38 -1.23 27.02 18.78
C LEU A 38 0.26 27.13 19.12
N LEU A 39 1.15 26.83 18.16
CA LEU A 39 2.59 26.93 18.33
C LEU A 39 3.07 28.38 18.46
N HIS A 40 2.40 29.33 17.81
CA HIS A 40 2.72 30.76 17.92
C HIS A 40 2.60 31.28 19.36
N PHE A 41 1.71 30.70 20.17
CA PHE A 41 1.60 31.02 21.60
C PHE A 41 2.80 30.50 22.41
N LEU A 42 3.45 29.42 21.95
CA LEU A 42 4.57 28.77 22.64
C LEU A 42 5.94 29.24 22.15
N VAL A 43 6.05 29.74 20.91
CA VAL A 43 7.30 30.17 20.29
C VAL A 43 7.13 31.58 19.70
N THR A 44 7.83 32.57 20.27
CA THR A 44 7.90 33.93 19.73
C THR A 44 8.56 33.94 18.35
N GLN A 45 7.85 34.49 17.36
CA GLN A 45 8.15 34.40 15.92
C GLN A 45 9.63 34.47 15.50
N THR A 46 10.04 33.51 14.67
CA THR A 46 10.93 33.76 13.53
C THR A 46 10.09 33.73 12.26
N GLY A 47 10.03 34.86 11.56
CA GLY A 47 9.60 35.05 10.16
C GLY A 47 8.41 34.23 9.65
N SER A 48 7.27 34.89 9.47
CA SER A 48 6.12 34.36 8.74
C SER A 48 6.48 33.97 7.30
N SER A 49 6.96 32.75 7.08
CA SER A 49 7.09 32.21 5.73
C SER A 49 5.68 31.87 5.27
N PHE A 50 5.14 32.59 4.29
CA PHE A 50 3.96 32.16 3.55
C PHE A 50 4.26 30.76 2.99
N GLN A 51 3.68 29.75 3.63
CA GLN A 51 4.04 28.35 3.40
C GLN A 51 3.34 27.84 2.14
N ASN A 52 4.11 27.31 1.19
CA ASN A 52 3.53 26.62 0.04
C ASN A 52 3.20 25.16 0.40
N LYS A 53 2.12 24.97 1.18
CA LYS A 53 1.56 23.64 1.49
C LYS A 53 1.29 22.84 0.22
N GLU A 54 0.80 23.53 -0.82
CA GLU A 54 0.45 22.93 -2.10
C GLU A 54 1.67 22.28 -2.77
N GLU A 55 2.83 22.94 -2.74
CA GLU A 55 4.08 22.35 -3.25
C GLU A 55 4.46 21.05 -2.52
N THR A 56 4.28 20.98 -1.20
CA THR A 56 4.53 19.76 -0.42
C THR A 56 3.55 18.65 -0.81
N VAL A 57 2.26 18.97 -0.94
CA VAL A 57 1.20 18.04 -1.36
C VAL A 57 1.50 17.47 -2.74
N GLN A 58 1.80 18.33 -3.71
CA GLN A 58 2.13 17.90 -5.08
C GLN A 58 3.41 17.06 -5.12
N TYR A 59 4.41 17.38 -4.30
CA TYR A 59 5.61 16.57 -4.16
C TYR A 59 5.29 15.16 -3.62
N ILE A 60 4.46 15.06 -2.58
CA ILE A 60 4.04 13.77 -2.01
C ILE A 60 3.24 12.96 -3.04
N LYS A 61 2.29 13.57 -3.75
CA LYS A 61 1.52 12.91 -4.83
C LYS A 61 2.44 12.38 -5.93
N LYS A 62 3.45 13.17 -6.32
CA LYS A 62 4.49 12.72 -7.25
C LYS A 62 5.24 11.50 -6.70
N LYS A 63 5.66 11.51 -5.43
CA LYS A 63 6.33 10.35 -4.81
C LYS A 63 5.45 9.11 -4.77
N ILE A 64 4.15 9.24 -4.49
CA ILE A 64 3.20 8.12 -4.53
C ILE A 64 3.07 7.52 -5.93
N SER A 65 3.22 8.34 -6.98
CA SER A 65 3.20 7.86 -8.38
C SER A 65 4.48 7.12 -8.80
N GLU A 66 5.57 7.22 -8.03
CA GLU A 66 6.81 6.46 -8.24
C GLU A 66 6.70 5.00 -7.72
N ASP A 67 7.66 4.14 -8.04
CA ASP A 67 7.69 2.73 -7.57
C ASP A 67 8.16 2.64 -6.10
N LEU A 68 7.31 3.08 -5.18
CA LEU A 68 7.49 2.93 -3.74
C LEU A 68 7.00 1.56 -3.25
N THR A 69 7.58 1.10 -2.14
CA THR A 69 7.01 -0.02 -1.40
C THR A 69 5.64 0.36 -0.84
N THR A 70 4.78 -0.63 -0.63
CA THR A 70 3.42 -0.41 -0.16
C THR A 70 3.37 0.29 1.19
N GLU A 71 4.29 -0.03 2.09
CA GLU A 71 4.37 0.59 3.42
C GLU A 71 4.69 2.08 3.31
N LYS A 72 5.63 2.44 2.41
CA LYS A 72 5.99 3.83 2.15
C LYS A 72 4.85 4.60 1.49
N SER A 73 4.14 3.99 0.53
CA SER A 73 2.99 4.64 -0.08
C SER A 73 1.88 4.87 0.94
N ILE A 74 1.54 3.88 1.77
CA ILE A 74 0.59 4.02 2.88
C ILE A 74 1.02 5.16 3.82
N ASN A 75 2.30 5.23 4.19
CA ASN A 75 2.80 6.31 5.03
C ASN A 75 2.57 7.70 4.39
N LEU A 76 2.83 7.83 3.09
CA LEU A 76 2.60 9.08 2.36
C LEU A 76 1.11 9.44 2.24
N PHE A 77 0.20 8.46 2.13
CA PHE A 77 -1.24 8.73 2.22
C PHE A 77 -1.63 9.28 3.59
N HIS A 78 -1.09 8.73 4.68
CA HIS A 78 -1.29 9.33 6.00
C HIS A 78 -0.75 10.77 6.05
N CYS A 79 0.41 11.04 5.44
CA CYS A 79 0.95 12.40 5.37
C CYS A 79 0.03 13.36 4.59
N LEU A 80 -0.59 12.92 3.49
CA LEU A 80 -1.60 13.72 2.78
C LEU A 80 -2.82 14.00 3.67
N ASN A 81 -3.31 13.00 4.41
CA ASN A 81 -4.40 13.19 5.37
C ASN A 81 -4.05 14.18 6.49
N GLU A 82 -2.82 14.12 7.04
CA GLU A 82 -2.35 15.10 8.04
C GLU A 82 -2.26 16.52 7.45
N LEU A 83 -1.98 16.62 6.14
CA LEU A 83 -2.06 17.87 5.40
C LEU A 83 -3.51 18.20 4.99
N GLY A 84 -4.51 17.40 5.31
CA GLY A 84 -5.90 17.63 4.91
C GLY A 84 -6.12 17.60 3.39
N ASP A 85 -5.34 16.79 2.67
CA ASP A 85 -5.55 16.47 1.26
C ASP A 85 -5.99 15.01 1.12
N ASP A 86 -7.21 14.80 0.66
CA ASP A 86 -7.84 13.48 0.46
C ASP A 86 -8.16 13.20 -1.02
N SER A 87 -7.69 14.04 -1.95
CA SER A 87 -8.14 14.01 -3.34
C SER A 87 -7.93 12.66 -4.04
N LEU A 88 -6.80 11.99 -3.77
CA LEU A 88 -6.51 10.65 -4.33
C LEU A 88 -7.40 9.56 -3.71
N VAL A 89 -7.80 9.73 -2.45
CA VAL A 89 -8.74 8.84 -1.77
C VAL A 89 -10.14 9.03 -2.33
N GLU A 90 -10.57 10.29 -2.52
CA GLU A 90 -11.86 10.62 -3.14
C GLU A 90 -11.97 10.04 -4.55
N GLU A 91 -10.92 10.15 -5.38
CA GLU A 91 -10.87 9.59 -6.72
C GLU A 91 -11.13 8.07 -6.71
N ILE A 92 -10.47 7.33 -5.81
CA ILE A 92 -10.68 5.89 -5.67
C ILE A 92 -12.05 5.57 -5.10
N GLN A 93 -12.56 6.33 -4.13
CA GLN A 93 -13.90 6.11 -3.61
C GLN A 93 -14.98 6.33 -4.68
N GLN A 94 -14.78 7.28 -5.59
CA GLN A 94 -15.64 7.47 -6.76
C GLN A 94 -15.52 6.30 -7.73
N TYR A 95 -14.30 5.83 -8.02
CA TYR A 95 -14.07 4.64 -8.83
C TYR A 95 -14.81 3.42 -8.26
N LEU A 96 -14.73 3.20 -6.94
CA LEU A 96 -15.40 2.08 -6.26
C LEU A 96 -16.93 2.15 -6.32
N LYS A 97 -17.51 3.34 -6.51
CA LYS A 97 -18.96 3.54 -6.72
C LYS A 97 -19.37 3.40 -8.18
N SER A 98 -18.43 3.49 -9.11
CA SER A 98 -18.69 3.39 -10.54
C SER A 98 -18.82 1.93 -10.98
N GLU A 99 -19.65 1.68 -11.99
CA GLU A 99 -19.74 0.37 -12.65
C GLU A 99 -18.67 0.19 -13.74
N THR A 100 -17.95 1.25 -14.12
CA THR A 100 -16.91 1.18 -15.15
C THR A 100 -15.57 0.71 -14.58
N GLN A 101 -15.09 -0.43 -15.05
CA GLN A 101 -13.74 -0.92 -14.73
C GLN A 101 -12.69 -0.31 -15.68
N SER A 102 -12.28 0.93 -15.39
CA SER A 102 -11.04 1.46 -15.95
C SER A 102 -9.82 0.86 -15.24
N GLU A 103 -8.71 0.82 -15.96
CA GLU A 103 -7.43 0.37 -15.40
C GLU A 103 -6.89 1.41 -14.41
N LEU A 104 -6.49 0.97 -13.21
CA LEU A 104 -5.98 1.85 -12.17
C LEU A 104 -4.49 2.15 -12.39
N SER A 105 -4.10 3.41 -12.22
CA SER A 105 -2.71 3.87 -12.20
C SER A 105 -1.96 3.39 -10.93
N PRO A 106 -0.62 3.47 -10.88
CA PRO A 106 0.14 3.09 -9.69
C PRO A 106 -0.25 3.85 -8.41
N SER A 107 -0.55 5.15 -8.51
CA SER A 107 -1.01 5.96 -7.38
C SER A 107 -2.42 5.57 -6.95
N GLN A 108 -3.31 5.31 -7.92
CA GLN A 108 -4.67 4.82 -7.68
C GLN A 108 -4.68 3.44 -7.01
N TRP A 109 -3.82 2.50 -7.41
CA TRP A 109 -3.67 1.22 -6.70
C TRP A 109 -3.22 1.41 -5.25
N SER A 110 -2.31 2.36 -5.02
CA SER A 110 -1.84 2.68 -3.67
C SER A 110 -2.95 3.29 -2.83
N ALA A 111 -3.77 4.16 -3.42
CA ALA A 111 -4.96 4.72 -2.79
C ALA A 111 -6.01 3.63 -2.48
N LEU A 112 -6.23 2.67 -3.38
CA LEU A 112 -7.12 1.52 -3.15
C LEU A 112 -6.65 0.70 -1.95
N VAL A 113 -5.37 0.36 -1.88
CA VAL A 113 -4.80 -0.36 -0.74
C VAL A 113 -5.00 0.44 0.55
N PHE A 114 -4.72 1.74 0.53
CA PHE A 114 -4.92 2.61 1.68
C PHE A 114 -6.38 2.63 2.14
N VAL A 115 -7.33 2.83 1.22
CA VAL A 115 -8.77 2.87 1.52
C VAL A 115 -9.26 1.55 2.10
N LEU A 116 -8.84 0.42 1.54
CA LEU A 116 -9.25 -0.90 2.04
C LEU A 116 -8.73 -1.16 3.46
N LEU A 117 -7.49 -0.80 3.75
CA LEU A 117 -6.87 -0.99 5.07
C LEU A 117 -7.38 -0.03 6.14
N THR A 118 -7.79 1.17 5.76
CA THR A 118 -8.28 2.20 6.69
C THR A 118 -9.80 2.21 6.85
N SER A 119 -10.52 1.37 6.08
CA SER A 119 -11.94 1.16 6.29
C SER A 119 -12.17 0.56 7.69
N ALA A 120 -13.12 1.12 8.45
CA ALA A 120 -13.32 0.80 9.87
C ALA A 120 -13.84 -0.63 10.16
N GLN A 121 -13.88 -1.52 9.16
CA GLN A 121 -14.38 -2.88 9.25
C GLN A 121 -13.28 -3.87 8.90
N ASN A 122 -13.20 -4.98 9.65
CA ASN A 122 -12.34 -6.10 9.27
C ASN A 122 -12.72 -6.59 7.87
N LEU A 123 -11.73 -6.73 6.98
CA LEU A 123 -11.93 -7.18 5.61
C LEU A 123 -12.28 -8.69 5.60
N GLU A 124 -13.58 -9.02 5.68
CA GLU A 124 -13.99 -10.42 5.68
C GLU A 124 -13.58 -11.14 4.40
N LYS A 125 -13.67 -10.45 3.26
CA LYS A 125 -13.32 -10.99 1.94
C LYS A 125 -12.72 -9.94 1.03
N PHE A 126 -11.52 -10.21 0.54
CA PHE A 126 -10.89 -9.49 -0.55
C PHE A 126 -10.89 -10.33 -1.83
N ASP A 127 -11.37 -9.77 -2.94
CA ASP A 127 -11.37 -10.41 -4.26
C ASP A 127 -10.70 -9.47 -5.26
N LEU A 128 -9.45 -9.78 -5.62
CA LEU A 128 -8.63 -8.93 -6.49
C LEU A 128 -9.27 -8.77 -7.88
N ASN A 129 -10.03 -9.78 -8.33
CA ASN A 129 -10.65 -9.78 -9.65
C ASN A 129 -11.78 -8.76 -9.79
N LYS A 130 -12.23 -8.17 -8.67
CA LYS A 130 -13.20 -7.05 -8.71
C LYS A 130 -12.58 -5.76 -9.25
N TYR A 131 -11.26 -5.65 -9.25
CA TYR A 131 -10.53 -4.42 -9.59
C TYR A 131 -9.70 -4.56 -10.87
N ILE A 132 -9.36 -5.78 -11.26
CA ILE A 132 -8.48 -6.02 -12.40
C ILE A 132 -8.72 -7.41 -13.01
N SER A 133 -8.67 -7.48 -14.33
CA SER A 133 -8.75 -8.76 -15.06
C SER A 133 -7.51 -9.63 -14.78
N PRO A 134 -7.68 -10.95 -14.59
CA PRO A 134 -6.58 -11.87 -14.24
C PRO A 134 -5.35 -11.83 -15.17
N ASP A 135 -5.55 -11.55 -16.45
CA ASP A 135 -4.52 -11.44 -17.48
C ASP A 135 -3.66 -10.18 -17.35
N LYS A 136 -4.20 -9.12 -16.72
CA LYS A 136 -3.53 -7.84 -16.51
C LYS A 136 -2.80 -7.73 -15.16
N ILE A 137 -2.95 -8.72 -14.27
CA ILE A 137 -2.30 -8.71 -12.97
C ILE A 137 -0.81 -8.91 -13.14
N ARG A 138 -0.07 -7.83 -12.95
CA ARG A 138 1.39 -7.85 -12.92
C ARG A 138 1.90 -8.07 -11.51
N ASP A 139 3.17 -8.47 -11.43
CA ASP A 139 3.84 -8.75 -10.16
C ASP A 139 3.84 -7.54 -9.22
N GLU A 140 3.99 -6.32 -9.77
CA GLU A 140 4.00 -5.09 -8.99
C GLU A 140 2.65 -4.81 -8.32
N ILE A 141 1.53 -5.13 -8.99
CA ILE A 141 0.17 -4.98 -8.46
C ILE A 141 -0.06 -6.01 -7.36
N LEU A 142 0.29 -7.28 -7.63
CA LEU A 142 0.09 -8.37 -6.68
C LEU A 142 0.86 -8.13 -5.37
N VAL A 143 2.13 -7.70 -5.47
CA VAL A 143 2.92 -7.31 -4.29
C VAL A 143 2.31 -6.11 -3.57
N ARG A 144 1.79 -5.12 -4.32
CA ARG A 144 1.19 -3.91 -3.75
C ARG A 144 -0.03 -4.21 -2.88
N VAL A 145 -0.85 -5.20 -3.26
CA VAL A 145 -2.06 -5.58 -2.49
C VAL A 145 -1.80 -6.58 -1.36
N MET A 146 -0.55 -7.02 -1.13
CA MET A 146 -0.23 -7.99 -0.06
C MET A 146 -0.68 -7.57 1.34
N PRO A 147 -0.57 -6.30 1.75
CA PRO A 147 -1.10 -5.88 3.05
C PRO A 147 -2.62 -6.07 3.17
N VAL A 148 -3.36 -5.85 2.08
CA VAL A 148 -4.82 -6.08 2.05
C VAL A 148 -5.13 -7.57 2.16
N ILE A 149 -4.36 -8.42 1.47
CA ILE A 149 -4.47 -9.88 1.58
C ILE A 149 -4.20 -10.33 3.02
N ALA A 150 -3.14 -9.81 3.65
CA ALA A 150 -2.78 -10.12 5.03
C ALA A 150 -3.84 -9.64 6.04
N ALA A 151 -4.48 -8.49 5.79
CA ALA A 151 -5.53 -7.95 6.64
C ALA A 151 -6.89 -8.63 6.43
N SER A 152 -7.07 -9.39 5.34
CA SER A 152 -8.34 -10.02 5.01
C SER A 152 -8.48 -11.41 5.60
N ARG A 153 -9.67 -11.81 6.04
CA ARG A 153 -9.92 -13.17 6.51
C ARG A 153 -9.90 -14.18 5.36
N LYS A 154 -10.51 -13.81 4.22
CA LYS A 154 -10.51 -14.57 2.97
C LYS A 154 -9.96 -13.73 1.82
N ALA A 155 -9.08 -14.31 1.01
CA ALA A 155 -8.58 -13.69 -0.21
C ALA A 155 -8.85 -14.57 -1.45
N ILE A 156 -9.29 -13.95 -2.54
CA ILE A 156 -9.45 -14.58 -3.85
C ILE A 156 -8.54 -13.88 -4.86
N ILE A 157 -7.62 -14.66 -5.44
CA ILE A 157 -6.62 -14.19 -6.38
C ILE A 157 -6.66 -15.11 -7.60
N ARG A 158 -6.97 -14.55 -8.78
CA ARG A 158 -6.80 -15.26 -10.05
C ARG A 158 -5.85 -14.46 -10.91
N CYS A 159 -4.71 -15.01 -11.30
CA CYS A 159 -3.71 -14.29 -12.10
C CYS A 159 -3.10 -15.20 -13.17
N SER A 160 -2.53 -14.61 -14.21
CA SER A 160 -1.86 -15.37 -15.27
C SER A 160 -0.53 -15.95 -14.79
N LYS A 161 0.28 -15.16 -14.08
CA LYS A 161 1.62 -15.55 -13.64
C LYS A 161 1.92 -15.06 -12.22
N ILE A 162 2.49 -15.95 -11.40
CA ILE A 162 3.20 -15.58 -10.17
C ILE A 162 4.69 -15.72 -10.45
N THR A 163 5.47 -14.70 -10.11
CA THR A 163 6.92 -14.75 -10.20
C THR A 163 7.52 -14.98 -8.81
N GLY A 164 8.84 -15.12 -8.74
CA GLY A 164 9.56 -15.18 -7.49
C GLY A 164 9.28 -14.08 -6.48
N ARG A 165 9.14 -12.85 -6.96
CA ARG A 165 8.94 -11.67 -6.11
C ARG A 165 7.55 -11.73 -5.46
N SER A 166 6.46 -11.89 -6.23
CA SER A 166 5.13 -12.08 -5.65
C SER A 166 4.97 -13.38 -4.88
N GLY A 167 5.60 -14.47 -5.31
CA GLY A 167 5.59 -15.75 -4.59
C GLY A 167 6.24 -15.65 -3.20
N LYS A 168 7.38 -14.96 -3.10
CA LYS A 168 8.03 -14.65 -1.81
C LYS A 168 7.14 -13.77 -0.93
N ALA A 169 6.51 -12.74 -1.51
CA ALA A 169 5.61 -11.87 -0.76
C ALA A 169 4.38 -12.64 -0.23
N LEU A 170 3.78 -13.49 -1.06
CA LEU A 170 2.66 -14.36 -0.66
C LEU A 170 3.07 -15.32 0.46
N THR A 171 4.24 -15.93 0.34
CA THR A 171 4.81 -16.80 1.38
C THR A 171 5.01 -16.04 2.69
N SER A 172 5.48 -14.78 2.62
CA SER A 172 5.62 -13.93 3.80
C SER A 172 4.29 -13.67 4.49
N VAL A 173 3.21 -13.47 3.73
CA VAL A 173 1.86 -13.29 4.27
C VAL A 173 1.35 -14.58 4.93
N LEU A 174 1.59 -15.73 4.31
CA LEU A 174 1.17 -17.04 4.84
C LEU A 174 1.91 -17.43 6.11
N ASN A 175 3.17 -17.01 6.25
CA ASN A 175 4.01 -17.31 7.41
C ASN A 175 3.85 -16.30 8.56
N SER A 176 3.18 -15.17 8.32
CA SER A 176 3.11 -14.09 9.31
C SER A 176 2.06 -14.40 10.38
N GLU A 177 2.47 -14.43 11.65
CA GLU A 177 1.57 -14.59 12.80
C GLU A 177 0.58 -13.43 12.95
N THR A 178 0.92 -12.26 12.40
CA THR A 178 0.05 -11.07 12.40
C THR A 178 -0.97 -11.07 11.26
N SER A 179 -0.93 -12.05 10.36
CA SER A 179 -1.87 -12.18 9.27
C SER A 179 -3.25 -12.61 9.77
N SER A 180 -4.27 -11.89 9.33
CA SER A 180 -5.68 -12.24 9.54
C SER A 180 -6.18 -13.29 8.54
N LEU A 181 -5.37 -13.61 7.51
CA LEU A 181 -5.73 -14.57 6.48
C LEU A 181 -5.96 -15.96 7.06
N ARG A 182 -7.12 -16.55 6.72
CA ARG A 182 -7.52 -17.91 7.08
C ARG A 182 -7.84 -18.77 5.85
N GLU A 183 -8.24 -18.15 4.75
CA GLU A 183 -8.59 -18.84 3.52
C GLU A 183 -8.06 -18.09 2.29
N LEU A 184 -7.28 -18.79 1.45
CA LEU A 184 -6.74 -18.26 0.20
C LEU A 184 -7.19 -19.13 -0.97
N HIS A 185 -7.94 -18.54 -1.90
CA HIS A 185 -8.27 -19.15 -3.19
C HIS A 185 -7.34 -18.59 -4.23
N LEU A 186 -6.39 -19.41 -4.67
CA LEU A 186 -5.39 -19.02 -5.65
C LEU A 186 -5.62 -19.79 -6.95
N THR A 187 -5.87 -19.09 -8.05
CA THR A 187 -5.84 -19.68 -9.39
C THR A 187 -4.75 -19.02 -10.20
N VAL A 188 -3.79 -19.80 -10.67
CA VAL A 188 -2.68 -19.29 -11.48
C VAL A 188 -2.41 -20.19 -12.67
N ASN A 189 -2.14 -19.61 -13.85
CA ASN A 189 -1.74 -20.42 -15.00
C ASN A 189 -0.28 -20.85 -14.86
N THR A 190 0.64 -19.92 -14.60
CA THR A 190 2.08 -20.21 -14.47
C THR A 190 2.63 -19.78 -13.11
N LEU A 191 3.18 -20.73 -12.35
CA LEU A 191 3.85 -20.47 -11.07
C LEU A 191 5.37 -20.55 -11.22
N ASP A 192 6.03 -19.42 -11.48
CA ASP A 192 7.47 -19.36 -11.73
C ASP A 192 8.22 -18.89 -10.48
N LEU A 193 8.69 -19.86 -9.69
CA LEU A 193 9.49 -19.61 -8.47
C LEU A 193 10.99 -19.79 -8.70
N SER A 194 11.45 -19.77 -9.95
CA SER A 194 12.87 -19.94 -10.27
C SER A 194 13.75 -18.86 -9.62
N GLY A 195 14.92 -19.26 -9.13
CA GLY A 195 15.90 -18.34 -8.53
C GLY A 195 15.53 -17.77 -7.14
N ASN A 196 14.45 -18.23 -6.51
CA ASN A 196 14.04 -17.73 -5.19
C ASN A 196 14.64 -18.52 -4.04
N LYS A 197 14.92 -17.81 -2.94
CA LYS A 197 15.36 -18.38 -1.66
C LYS A 197 14.20 -18.34 -0.66
N LEU A 198 13.22 -19.22 -0.87
CA LEU A 198 12.02 -19.31 0.00
C LEU A 198 12.33 -19.92 1.37
N GLY A 199 13.39 -20.72 1.48
CA GLY A 199 13.73 -21.49 2.68
C GLY A 199 12.73 -22.62 2.95
N ASP A 200 13.06 -23.51 3.88
CA ASP A 200 12.27 -24.72 4.14
C ASP A 200 10.85 -24.41 4.63
N SER A 201 10.72 -23.38 5.48
CA SER A 201 9.41 -22.92 5.94
C SER A 201 8.57 -22.37 4.79
N GLY A 202 9.17 -21.57 3.89
CA GLY A 202 8.46 -21.04 2.74
C GLY A 202 7.99 -22.13 1.77
N VAL A 203 8.83 -23.13 1.51
CA VAL A 203 8.48 -24.30 0.71
C VAL A 203 7.32 -25.07 1.36
N LYS A 204 7.38 -25.32 2.68
CA LYS A 204 6.31 -26.04 3.39
C LYS A 204 4.95 -25.37 3.26
N HIS A 205 4.87 -24.05 3.44
CA HIS A 205 3.59 -23.32 3.37
C HIS A 205 3.06 -23.22 1.95
N LEU A 206 3.94 -23.07 0.96
CA LEU A 206 3.54 -23.13 -0.45
C LEU A 206 3.04 -24.52 -0.83
N SER A 207 3.70 -25.59 -0.40
CA SER A 207 3.22 -26.96 -0.64
C SER A 207 1.85 -27.19 -0.02
N ALA A 208 1.64 -26.77 1.24
CA ALA A 208 0.34 -26.86 1.89
C ALA A 208 -0.74 -26.05 1.16
N LEU A 209 -0.38 -24.89 0.59
CA LEU A 209 -1.29 -24.11 -0.25
C LEU A 209 -1.65 -24.87 -1.53
N LEU A 210 -0.66 -25.48 -2.20
CA LEU A 210 -0.87 -26.24 -3.45
C LEU A 210 -1.68 -27.52 -3.24
N GLU A 211 -1.64 -28.10 -2.04
CA GLU A 211 -2.49 -29.24 -1.65
C GLU A 211 -3.95 -28.84 -1.40
N ASN A 212 -4.25 -27.54 -1.23
CA ASN A 212 -5.61 -27.06 -1.04
C ASN A 212 -6.41 -27.22 -2.35
N PRO A 213 -7.59 -27.86 -2.35
CA PRO A 213 -8.41 -28.05 -3.56
C PRO A 213 -8.90 -26.73 -4.20
N GLU A 214 -8.93 -25.64 -3.43
CA GLU A 214 -9.24 -24.29 -3.92
C GLU A 214 -8.02 -23.58 -4.54
N CYS A 215 -6.83 -24.14 -4.40
CA CYS A 215 -5.63 -23.71 -5.11
C CYS A 215 -5.49 -24.48 -6.43
N LYS A 216 -5.43 -23.77 -7.54
CA LYS A 216 -5.33 -24.36 -8.89
C LYS A 216 -4.16 -23.76 -9.64
N VAL A 217 -3.20 -24.62 -10.01
CA VAL A 217 -2.03 -24.28 -10.83
C VAL A 217 -2.07 -25.14 -12.09
N LYS A 218 -1.87 -24.54 -13.28
CA LYS A 218 -1.79 -25.29 -14.54
C LYS A 218 -0.36 -25.72 -14.86
N ASP A 219 0.57 -24.76 -14.82
CA ASP A 219 1.97 -24.91 -15.16
C ASP A 219 2.86 -24.45 -13.99
N LEU A 220 3.90 -25.23 -13.68
CA LEU A 220 4.90 -24.99 -12.63
C LEU A 220 6.30 -24.85 -13.24
#